data_AF-A0AAV6XQB9-F1
#
_entry.id   AF-A0AAV6XQB9-F1
#
_cell.length_a   1.000
_cell.length_b   1.000
_cell.length_c   1.000
_cell.angle_alpha   90.00
_cell.angle_beta   90.00
_cell.angle_gamma   90.00
#
_symmetry.space_group_name_H-M   'P 1'
#
loop_
_entity.id
_entity.type
_entity.pdbx_description
1 polymer ?
#
loop_
_entity_poly.entity_id
_entity_poly.type
_entity_poly.pdbx_seq_one_letter_code
_entity_poly.pdbx_strand_id
1 'polypeptide(L)'
;MQKAHSLSIVEENKAYGLSEIPEPLLKLLRDCMLKVESLKYGEEVCYNGILILKAFSSGLEIGTCNWSITGPKGSFAYISNSVFTSATATSFNYEALKRSDVIVYSDFSSSDAPDKFDNASQSTLSFDDANSEASTALLNADEYLEEMEKLDFICSCSMDAINSGGSVLIPIGRIGIILRLLERFALGLASENVKVPIFVVSSVAEELMAFTNIIPEWLCERWQDRLYSGQPLFYHEEMIKDGRLYLFPSIHSRNLLDPKSLFVMEEGVDANLALLPFRPVAMKAFQCSFLSGLKIQKSQHLLKILQPRHFPETLRQHISPVKTSSWFDYYSKSKTLHIPNTKEDSEIDIEVELARQLNYTKLKQQDMNISRLKGALVVKDGRFVANQGTGKKGVQDRSRKAGTPGIELEELGGRSYPCCFTKLESRVLAASQAASQG
;
A
#
# COMPACT_ATOMS: atom_id res chain seq x y z
N MET A 1 -2.07 -42.46 10.06
CA MET A 1 -2.06 -42.28 8.59
C MET A 1 -1.50 -40.92 8.14
N GLN A 2 -1.64 -39.82 8.89
CA GLN A 2 -1.01 -38.51 8.57
C GLN A 2 0.54 -38.50 8.53
N LYS A 3 1.22 -39.35 9.30
CA LYS A 3 2.69 -39.45 9.32
C LYS A 3 3.29 -40.13 8.08
N ALA A 4 2.50 -40.92 7.36
CA ALA A 4 2.95 -41.61 6.14
C ALA A 4 2.85 -40.72 4.90
N HIS A 5 1.90 -39.78 4.88
CA HIS A 5 1.74 -38.79 3.80
C HIS A 5 2.79 -37.68 3.82
N SER A 6 3.29 -37.31 5.00
CA SER A 6 4.38 -36.33 5.14
C SER A 6 5.73 -36.90 4.66
N LEU A 7 5.97 -38.20 4.84
CA LEU A 7 7.16 -38.89 4.32
C LEU A 7 7.13 -39.05 2.79
N SER A 8 5.96 -39.26 2.18
CA SER A 8 5.86 -39.42 0.72
C SER A 8 6.12 -38.11 -0.04
N ILE A 9 5.73 -36.96 0.52
CA ILE A 9 6.01 -35.64 -0.07
C ILE A 9 7.50 -35.30 0.01
N VAL A 10 8.18 -35.68 1.10
CA VAL A 10 9.63 -35.50 1.26
C VAL A 10 10.43 -36.38 0.30
N GLU A 11 9.97 -37.61 0.03
CA GLU A 11 10.60 -38.49 -0.95
C GLU A 11 10.34 -38.05 -2.40
N GLU A 12 9.15 -37.52 -2.72
CA GLU A 12 8.84 -36.95 -4.03
C GLU A 12 9.61 -35.66 -4.31
N ASN A 13 9.76 -34.75 -3.34
CA ASN A 13 10.51 -33.51 -3.53
C ASN A 13 12.01 -33.75 -3.79
N LYS A 14 12.59 -34.84 -3.27
CA LYS A 14 13.96 -35.27 -3.59
C LYS A 14 14.13 -35.75 -5.02
N ALA A 15 13.08 -36.31 -5.63
CA ALA A 15 13.12 -36.82 -7.00
C ALA A 15 13.18 -35.69 -8.06
N TYR A 16 12.72 -34.48 -7.71
CA TYR A 16 12.64 -33.33 -8.62
C TYR A 16 13.74 -32.27 -8.44
N GLY A 17 14.75 -32.51 -7.60
CA GLY A 17 15.92 -31.63 -7.50
C GLY A 17 15.64 -30.23 -6.94
N LEU A 18 14.50 -30.02 -6.30
CA LEU A 18 14.22 -28.80 -5.55
C LEU A 18 15.11 -28.80 -4.31
N SER A 19 16.10 -27.91 -4.25
CA SER A 19 16.98 -27.78 -3.09
C SER A 19 16.13 -27.37 -1.88
N GLU A 20 15.95 -28.29 -0.92
CA GLU A 20 15.35 -27.96 0.38
C GLU A 20 16.11 -26.78 0.98
N ILE A 21 15.37 -25.74 1.38
CA ILE A 21 15.93 -24.61 2.11
C ILE A 21 16.61 -25.19 3.37
N PRO A 22 17.92 -24.95 3.60
CA PRO A 22 18.61 -25.54 4.73
C PRO A 22 17.91 -25.21 6.07
N GLU A 23 17.79 -26.19 6.97
CA GLU A 23 17.15 -26.01 8.29
C GLU A 23 17.63 -24.77 9.08
N PRO A 24 18.93 -24.41 9.08
CA PRO A 24 19.39 -23.17 9.71
C PRO A 24 18.74 -21.90 9.12
N LEU A 25 18.50 -21.89 7.81
CA LEU A 25 17.84 -20.78 7.11
C LEU A 25 16.34 -20.76 7.40
N LEU A 26 15.67 -21.91 7.47
CA LEU A 26 14.28 -22.01 7.92
C LEU A 26 14.10 -21.47 9.34
N LYS A 27 15.01 -21.82 10.24
CA LYS A 27 15.01 -21.28 11.61
C LYS A 27 15.15 -19.74 11.60
N LEU A 28 16.10 -19.22 10.84
CA LEU A 28 16.30 -17.77 10.72
C LEU A 28 15.05 -17.07 10.19
N LEU A 29 14.40 -17.63 9.16
CA LEU A 29 13.15 -17.10 8.63
C LEU A 29 12.05 -17.05 9.69
N ARG A 30 11.84 -18.13 10.45
CA ARG A 30 10.88 -18.15 11.56
C ARG A 30 11.21 -17.09 12.62
N ASP A 31 12.48 -16.99 13.02
CA ASP A 31 12.94 -16.01 14.02
C ASP A 31 12.75 -14.56 13.53
N CYS A 32 12.86 -14.30 12.23
CA CYS A 32 12.55 -13.01 11.62
C CYS A 32 11.04 -12.72 11.62
N MET A 33 10.20 -13.70 11.25
CA MET A 33 8.75 -13.53 11.22
C MET A 33 8.16 -13.23 12.61
N LEU A 34 8.76 -13.75 13.69
CA LEU A 34 8.35 -13.46 15.07
C LEU A 34 8.59 -11.99 15.49
N LYS A 35 9.39 -11.23 14.73
CA LYS A 35 9.67 -9.81 15.00
C LYS A 35 8.79 -8.87 14.18
N VAL A 36 7.98 -9.41 13.26
CA VAL A 36 7.09 -8.62 12.42
C VAL A 36 5.87 -8.23 13.25
N GLU A 37 5.60 -6.94 13.33
CA GLU A 37 4.40 -6.39 13.94
C GLU A 37 3.38 -6.08 12.84
N SER A 38 2.11 -6.39 13.09
CA SER A 38 1.01 -6.10 12.17
C SER A 38 0.49 -4.69 12.39
N LEU A 39 0.24 -3.95 11.30
CA LEU A 39 -0.41 -2.65 11.31
C LEU A 39 -1.66 -2.70 10.42
N LYS A 40 -2.81 -2.26 10.95
CA LYS A 40 -4.04 -2.19 10.15
C LYS A 40 -4.07 -0.95 9.25
N TYR A 41 -4.91 -0.98 8.22
CA TYR A 41 -5.12 0.20 7.38
C TYR A 41 -5.67 1.37 8.20
N GLY A 42 -5.07 2.54 8.00
CA GLY A 42 -5.40 3.77 8.72
C GLY A 42 -4.90 3.83 10.16
N GLU A 43 -4.37 2.74 10.72
CA GLU A 43 -3.76 2.74 12.05
C GLU A 43 -2.46 3.55 12.04
N GLU A 44 -2.22 4.31 13.11
CA GLU A 44 -1.01 5.11 13.30
C GLU A 44 -0.09 4.43 14.29
N VAL A 45 1.15 4.19 13.89
CA VAL A 45 2.21 3.73 14.80
C VAL A 45 3.37 4.71 14.82
N CYS A 46 3.88 5.00 16.01
CA CYS A 46 5.06 5.84 16.17
C CYS A 46 6.32 4.99 16.26
N TYR A 47 7.17 5.10 15.25
CA TYR A 47 8.48 4.45 15.21
C TYR A 47 9.56 5.37 15.79
N ASN A 48 10.31 4.85 16.78
CA ASN A 48 11.38 5.55 17.49
C ASN A 48 10.98 6.93 18.08
N GLY A 49 9.70 7.17 18.34
CA GLY A 49 9.19 8.46 18.86
C GLY A 49 9.21 9.60 17.84
N ILE A 50 9.70 9.36 16.61
CA ILE A 50 10.01 10.41 15.63
C ILE A 50 9.16 10.29 14.36
N LEU A 51 8.89 9.07 13.91
CA LEU A 51 8.19 8.83 12.65
C LEU A 51 6.81 8.26 12.93
N ILE A 52 5.78 8.83 12.32
CA ILE A 52 4.44 8.27 12.29
C ILE A 52 4.29 7.50 10.99
N LEU A 53 3.99 6.21 11.09
CA LEU A 53 3.75 5.32 9.97
C LEU A 53 2.25 5.01 9.88
N LYS A 54 1.69 5.08 8.67
CA LYS A 54 0.33 4.63 8.35
C LYS A 54 0.33 3.84 7.05
N ALA A 55 -0.42 2.76 7.01
CA ALA A 55 -0.66 1.99 5.80
C ALA A 55 -2.06 2.26 5.24
N PHE A 56 -2.17 2.35 3.92
CA PHE A 56 -3.43 2.49 3.19
C PHE A 56 -3.49 1.45 2.08
N SER A 57 -4.67 0.96 1.72
CA SER A 57 -4.79 -0.01 0.62
C SER A 57 -4.22 0.53 -0.69
N SER A 58 -3.53 -0.30 -1.46
CA SER A 58 -3.12 0.00 -2.84
C SER A 58 -4.17 -0.43 -3.88
N GLY A 59 -5.19 -1.19 -3.46
CA GLY A 59 -6.23 -1.73 -4.35
C GLY A 59 -5.81 -2.87 -5.26
N LEU A 60 -4.52 -3.19 -5.37
CA LEU A 60 -4.05 -4.24 -6.27
C LEU A 60 -4.45 -5.64 -5.79
N GLU A 61 -4.13 -6.00 -4.55
CA GLU A 61 -4.35 -7.35 -4.00
C GLU A 61 -4.72 -7.26 -2.51
N ILE A 62 -5.23 -8.34 -1.93
CA ILE A 62 -5.54 -8.40 -0.50
C ILE A 62 -4.24 -8.18 0.30
N GLY A 63 -4.24 -7.16 1.17
CA GLY A 63 -3.10 -6.82 2.02
C GLY A 63 -2.02 -5.93 1.36
N THR A 64 -2.12 -5.59 0.07
CA THR A 64 -1.16 -4.66 -0.54
C THR A 64 -1.44 -3.22 -0.14
N CYS A 65 -0.37 -2.47 0.17
CA CYS A 65 -0.50 -1.16 0.76
C CYS A 65 0.46 -0.11 0.20
N ASN A 66 0.06 1.14 0.42
CA ASN A 66 0.81 2.37 0.24
C ASN A 66 1.08 2.95 1.63
N TRP A 67 2.29 3.46 1.84
CA TRP A 67 2.73 3.95 3.15
C TRP A 67 2.75 5.46 3.17
N SER A 68 2.18 6.05 4.22
CA SER A 68 2.44 7.45 4.60
C SER A 68 3.36 7.45 5.80
N ILE A 69 4.46 8.21 5.68
CA ILE A 69 5.46 8.32 6.72
C ILE A 69 5.69 9.79 6.99
N THR A 70 5.32 10.21 8.20
CA THR A 70 5.36 11.60 8.61
C THR A 70 6.37 11.79 9.72
N GLY A 71 7.26 12.74 9.53
CA GLY A 71 8.18 13.19 10.56
C GLY A 71 7.98 14.67 10.90
N PRO A 72 8.77 15.19 11.85
CA PRO A 72 8.67 16.58 12.28
C PRO A 72 9.02 17.60 11.18
N LYS A 73 9.93 17.23 10.26
CA LYS A 73 10.48 18.12 9.21
C LYS A 73 9.85 17.91 7.82
N GLY A 74 8.92 16.97 7.69
CA GLY A 74 8.26 16.67 6.41
C GLY A 74 7.62 15.30 6.37
N SER A 75 6.93 15.03 5.27
CA SER A 75 6.19 13.78 5.02
C SER A 75 6.58 13.14 3.70
N PHE A 76 6.55 11.81 3.65
CA PHE A 76 6.76 11.04 2.44
C PHE A 76 5.70 9.96 2.28
N ALA A 77 5.22 9.80 1.05
CA ALA A 77 4.37 8.68 0.68
C ALA A 77 5.14 7.70 -0.22
N TYR A 78 5.01 6.42 0.06
CA TYR A 78 5.47 5.34 -0.81
C TYR A 78 4.26 4.68 -1.46
N ILE A 79 4.13 4.85 -2.77
CA ILE A 79 3.09 4.27 -3.59
C ILE A 79 3.67 3.03 -4.26
N SER A 80 3.23 1.86 -3.79
CA SER A 80 3.51 0.57 -4.42
C SER A 80 2.64 0.38 -5.67
N ASN A 81 2.75 -0.77 -6.33
CA ASN A 81 1.86 -1.10 -7.45
C ASN A 81 0.40 -1.03 -6.98
N SER A 82 -0.34 -0.09 -7.58
CA SER A 82 -1.67 0.32 -7.12
C SER A 82 -2.68 0.31 -8.26
N VAL A 83 -3.94 0.02 -7.93
CA VAL A 83 -5.09 0.12 -8.83
C VAL A 83 -6.19 0.87 -8.10
N PHE A 84 -6.86 1.82 -8.76
CA PHE A 84 -7.86 2.67 -8.11
C PHE A 84 -9.13 1.93 -7.74
N THR A 85 -9.59 1.05 -8.62
CA THR A 85 -10.81 0.27 -8.49
C THR A 85 -10.47 -1.20 -8.53
N SER A 86 -10.95 -1.97 -7.54
CA SER A 86 -10.59 -3.38 -7.39
C SER A 86 -11.83 -4.25 -7.27
N ALA A 87 -11.80 -5.42 -7.91
CA ALA A 87 -12.86 -6.42 -7.83
C ALA A 87 -12.81 -7.26 -6.54
N THR A 88 -11.69 -7.20 -5.82
CA THR A 88 -11.42 -8.10 -4.69
C THR A 88 -10.94 -7.34 -3.45
N ALA A 89 -9.94 -6.47 -3.58
CA ALA A 89 -9.35 -5.75 -2.46
C ALA A 89 -10.03 -4.40 -2.20
N THR A 90 -9.84 -3.81 -1.03
CA THR A 90 -10.26 -2.42 -0.76
C THR A 90 -9.61 -1.46 -1.76
N SER A 91 -10.38 -0.55 -2.36
CA SER A 91 -9.89 0.43 -3.34
C SER A 91 -8.72 1.29 -2.82
N PHE A 92 -7.90 1.81 -3.73
CA PHE A 92 -6.79 2.69 -3.36
C PHE A 92 -7.29 4.01 -2.77
N ASN A 93 -7.02 4.23 -1.48
CA ASN A 93 -7.27 5.49 -0.79
C ASN A 93 -6.12 6.50 -1.03
N TYR A 94 -6.06 7.08 -2.23
CA TYR A 94 -5.06 8.09 -2.57
C TYR A 94 -5.28 9.43 -1.84
N GLU A 95 -6.51 9.71 -1.42
CA GLU A 95 -6.88 10.90 -0.66
C GLU A 95 -6.07 11.03 0.64
N ALA A 96 -5.82 9.90 1.30
CA ALA A 96 -5.00 9.85 2.51
C ALA A 96 -3.52 10.22 2.29
N LEU A 97 -3.05 10.26 1.04
CA LEU A 97 -1.69 10.62 0.67
C LEU A 97 -1.56 12.09 0.21
N LYS A 98 -2.67 12.84 0.17
CA LYS A 98 -2.64 14.28 -0.10
C LYS A 98 -1.73 14.98 0.90
N ARG A 99 -1.03 16.02 0.44
CA ARG A 99 -0.09 16.84 1.25
C ARG A 99 1.23 16.14 1.63
N SER A 100 1.56 15.05 0.95
CA SER A 100 2.90 14.45 1.08
C SER A 100 3.95 15.35 0.40
N ASP A 101 5.04 15.67 1.09
CA ASP A 101 6.09 16.51 0.50
C ASP A 101 6.84 15.80 -0.64
N VAL A 102 7.03 14.48 -0.48
CA VAL A 102 7.70 13.61 -1.44
C VAL A 102 6.86 12.37 -1.69
N ILE A 103 6.75 11.96 -2.95
CA ILE A 103 6.07 10.72 -3.34
C ILE A 103 7.02 9.81 -4.10
N VAL A 104 7.29 8.65 -3.51
CA VAL A 104 8.11 7.60 -4.09
C VAL A 104 7.20 6.56 -4.72
N TYR A 105 7.42 6.26 -6.00
CA TYR A 105 6.70 5.21 -6.73
C TYR A 105 7.58 3.95 -6.85
N SER A 106 7.00 2.77 -6.67
CA SER A 106 7.70 1.49 -6.88
C SER A 106 7.97 1.21 -8.35
N ASP A 107 6.91 1.23 -9.17
CA ASP A 107 6.95 0.98 -10.61
C ASP A 107 5.62 1.40 -11.27
N PHE A 108 5.64 1.60 -12.59
CA PHE A 108 4.44 1.84 -13.40
C PHE A 108 4.21 0.66 -14.34
N SER A 109 2.95 0.26 -14.56
CA SER A 109 2.67 -0.78 -15.55
C SER A 109 2.98 -0.25 -16.95
N SER A 110 3.81 -0.97 -17.73
CA SER A 110 4.04 -0.65 -19.14
C SER A 110 2.73 -0.74 -19.92
N SER A 111 2.34 0.35 -20.58
CA SER A 111 1.22 0.31 -21.53
C SER A 111 1.72 -0.28 -22.84
N ASP A 112 1.12 -1.40 -23.29
CA ASP A 112 1.43 -2.02 -24.59
C ASP A 112 0.78 -1.28 -25.79
N ALA A 113 0.04 -0.19 -25.55
CA ALA A 113 -0.58 0.59 -26.61
C ALA A 113 0.10 1.96 -26.79
N PRO A 114 0.51 2.34 -28.01
CA PRO A 114 0.81 3.73 -28.34
C PRO A 114 -0.52 4.47 -28.51
N ASP A 115 -1.20 4.75 -27.40
CA ASP A 115 -2.38 5.59 -27.45
C ASP A 115 -1.95 7.01 -27.75
N LYS A 116 -2.52 7.54 -28.84
CA LYS A 116 -2.38 8.92 -29.24
C LYS A 116 -2.75 9.79 -28.04
N PHE A 117 -1.83 10.65 -27.64
CA PHE A 117 -2.18 11.81 -26.82
C PHE A 117 -3.22 12.60 -27.59
N ASP A 118 -4.49 12.39 -27.30
CA ASP A 118 -5.47 13.42 -27.55
C ASP A 118 -5.06 14.59 -26.66
N ASN A 119 -4.54 15.63 -27.31
CA ASN A 119 -4.35 16.94 -26.72
C ASN A 119 -5.74 17.37 -26.21
N ALA A 120 -6.08 16.99 -24.98
CA ALA A 120 -7.23 17.53 -24.29
C ALA A 120 -7.02 19.05 -24.29
N SER A 121 -7.89 19.71 -25.04
CA SER A 121 -7.95 21.14 -25.22
C SER A 121 -7.64 21.84 -23.91
N GLN A 122 -6.70 22.78 -23.95
CA GLN A 122 -6.41 23.67 -22.83
C GLN A 122 -7.69 24.42 -22.45
N SER A 123 -8.48 23.83 -21.56
CA SER A 123 -9.55 24.51 -20.87
C SER A 123 -8.94 25.20 -19.66
N THR A 124 -9.06 26.52 -19.63
CA THR A 124 -8.84 27.35 -18.44
C THR A 124 -9.90 27.01 -17.41
N LEU A 125 -9.75 25.87 -16.74
CA LEU A 125 -10.60 25.45 -15.62
C LEU A 125 -9.99 25.91 -14.31
N SER A 126 -10.86 26.21 -13.35
CA SER A 126 -10.44 26.49 -11.99
C SER A 126 -9.74 25.25 -11.39
N PHE A 127 -8.86 25.45 -10.40
CA PHE A 127 -8.12 24.34 -9.78
C PHE A 127 -9.06 23.26 -9.21
N ASP A 128 -10.20 23.66 -8.67
CA ASP A 128 -11.22 22.77 -8.10
C ASP A 128 -11.93 21.95 -9.19
N ASP A 129 -12.24 22.55 -10.34
CA ASP A 129 -12.85 21.84 -11.48
C ASP A 129 -11.88 20.81 -12.09
N ALA A 130 -10.59 21.15 -12.19
CA ALA A 130 -9.55 20.25 -12.70
C ALA A 130 -9.30 19.05 -11.77
N ASN A 131 -9.47 19.23 -10.45
CA ASN A 131 -9.35 18.15 -9.48
C ASN A 131 -10.55 17.19 -9.52
N SER A 132 -11.76 17.71 -9.77
CA SER A 132 -12.98 16.91 -9.96
C SER A 132 -12.91 16.03 -11.21
N GLU A 133 -12.47 16.60 -12.34
CA GLU A 133 -12.26 15.85 -13.59
C GLU A 133 -11.18 14.78 -13.44
N ALA A 134 -10.05 15.11 -12.80
CA ALA A 134 -8.98 14.15 -12.54
C ALA A 134 -9.43 13.00 -11.63
N SER A 135 -10.21 13.28 -10.59
CA SER A 135 -10.74 12.24 -9.69
C SER A 135 -11.70 11.30 -10.43
N THR A 136 -12.52 11.84 -11.32
CA THR A 136 -13.42 11.06 -12.18
C THR A 136 -12.63 10.17 -13.14
N ALA A 137 -11.56 10.69 -13.76
CA ALA A 137 -10.69 9.92 -14.65
C ALA A 137 -9.93 8.80 -13.92
N LEU A 138 -9.53 8.99 -12.66
CA LEU A 138 -8.90 7.94 -11.85
C LEU A 138 -9.85 6.79 -11.53
N LEU A 139 -11.10 7.13 -11.19
CA LEU A 139 -12.14 6.20 -10.76
C LEU A 139 -12.93 5.59 -11.93
N ASN A 140 -12.52 5.83 -13.18
CA ASN A 140 -13.16 5.19 -14.33
C ASN A 140 -13.08 3.65 -14.20
N ALA A 141 -14.18 2.99 -14.57
CA ALA A 141 -14.31 1.55 -14.44
C ALA A 141 -13.65 0.77 -15.59
N ASP A 142 -13.07 1.45 -16.58
CA ASP A 142 -12.56 0.84 -17.82
C ASP A 142 -11.56 -0.29 -17.53
N GLU A 143 -10.58 -0.05 -16.65
CA GLU A 143 -9.58 -1.07 -16.28
C GLU A 143 -10.21 -2.27 -15.56
N TYR A 144 -11.20 -2.02 -14.70
CA TYR A 144 -11.95 -3.08 -14.02
C TYR A 144 -12.77 -3.90 -15.02
N LEU A 145 -13.41 -3.24 -16.00
CA LEU A 145 -14.18 -3.92 -17.05
C LEU A 145 -13.27 -4.76 -17.94
N GLU A 146 -12.12 -4.23 -18.38
CA GLU A 146 -11.09 -4.96 -19.11
C GLU A 146 -10.64 -6.22 -18.35
N GLU A 147 -10.44 -6.12 -17.04
CA GLU A 147 -10.06 -7.25 -16.20
C GLU A 147 -11.18 -8.31 -16.09
N MET A 148 -12.43 -7.86 -15.99
CA MET A 148 -13.59 -8.76 -15.97
C MET A 148 -13.81 -9.46 -17.31
N GLU A 149 -13.59 -8.79 -18.44
CA GLU A 149 -13.64 -9.39 -19.78
C GLU A 149 -12.57 -10.45 -19.96
N LYS A 150 -11.36 -10.22 -19.44
CA LYS A 150 -10.27 -11.23 -19.43
C LYS A 150 -10.64 -12.48 -18.64
N LEU A 151 -11.26 -12.31 -17.48
CA LEU A 151 -11.78 -13.44 -16.68
C LEU A 151 -12.87 -14.21 -17.44
N ASP A 152 -13.78 -13.51 -18.10
CA ASP A 152 -14.84 -14.12 -18.90
C ASP A 152 -14.29 -14.86 -20.12
N PHE A 153 -13.28 -14.30 -20.79
CA PHE A 153 -12.56 -14.96 -21.88
C PHE A 153 -11.90 -16.26 -21.42
N ILE A 154 -11.17 -16.24 -20.30
CA ILE A 154 -10.55 -17.45 -19.72
C ILE A 154 -11.63 -18.49 -19.40
N CYS A 155 -12.74 -18.07 -18.78
CA CYS A 155 -13.84 -18.96 -18.47
C CYS A 155 -14.42 -19.62 -19.73
N SER A 156 -14.70 -18.83 -20.77
CA SER A 156 -15.23 -19.34 -22.05
C SER A 156 -14.28 -20.34 -22.72
N CYS A 157 -13.00 -20.01 -22.84
CA CYS A 157 -12.00 -20.92 -23.40
C CYS A 157 -11.87 -22.22 -22.59
N SER A 158 -12.03 -22.13 -21.27
CA SER A 158 -11.99 -23.29 -20.39
C SER A 158 -13.21 -24.19 -20.61
N MET A 159 -14.41 -23.60 -20.74
CA MET A 159 -15.64 -24.34 -21.04
C MET A 159 -15.55 -25.05 -22.40
N ASP A 160 -15.03 -24.38 -23.43
CA ASP A 160 -14.82 -24.98 -24.76
C ASP A 160 -13.87 -26.20 -24.70
N ALA A 161 -12.78 -26.08 -23.93
CA ALA A 161 -11.82 -27.17 -23.74
C ALA A 161 -12.48 -28.36 -23.02
N ILE A 162 -13.24 -28.11 -21.95
CA ILE A 162 -13.98 -29.13 -21.20
C ILE A 162 -15.02 -29.82 -22.08
N ASN A 163 -15.80 -29.05 -22.84
CA ASN A 163 -16.84 -29.55 -23.73
C ASN A 163 -16.25 -30.42 -24.86
N SER A 164 -15.02 -30.10 -25.29
CA SER A 164 -14.22 -30.91 -26.22
C SER A 164 -13.57 -32.14 -25.56
N GLY A 165 -13.73 -32.32 -24.25
CA GLY A 165 -13.16 -33.43 -23.48
C GLY A 165 -11.71 -33.23 -23.01
N GLY A 166 -11.17 -32.02 -23.13
CA GLY A 166 -9.85 -31.64 -22.64
C GLY A 166 -9.86 -31.17 -21.18
N SER A 167 -8.66 -31.02 -20.62
CA SER A 167 -8.43 -30.42 -19.30
C SER A 167 -7.74 -29.06 -19.45
N VAL A 168 -7.88 -28.20 -18.45
CA VAL A 168 -7.36 -26.82 -18.47
C VAL A 168 -6.36 -26.63 -17.35
N LEU A 169 -5.24 -25.96 -17.64
CA LEU A 169 -4.24 -25.57 -16.66
C LEU A 169 -4.07 -24.05 -16.67
N ILE A 170 -4.21 -23.43 -15.50
CA ILE A 170 -4.12 -21.98 -15.29
C ILE A 170 -3.04 -21.71 -14.24
N PRO A 171 -1.80 -21.41 -14.66
CA PRO A 171 -0.75 -20.95 -13.75
C PRO A 171 -0.99 -19.48 -13.37
N ILE A 172 -1.14 -19.17 -12.08
CA ILE A 172 -1.40 -17.83 -11.57
C ILE A 172 -1.02 -17.69 -10.08
N GLY A 173 -0.30 -16.62 -9.71
CA GLY A 173 0.16 -16.39 -8.32
C GLY A 173 -0.68 -15.39 -7.53
N ARG A 174 -1.73 -14.83 -8.13
CA ARG A 174 -2.54 -13.77 -7.54
C ARG A 174 -3.84 -14.30 -6.94
N ILE A 175 -3.90 -14.37 -5.61
CA ILE A 175 -5.05 -14.93 -4.88
C ILE A 175 -6.38 -14.25 -5.25
N GLY A 176 -6.40 -12.93 -5.42
CA GLY A 176 -7.61 -12.22 -5.79
C GLY A 176 -8.13 -12.61 -7.16
N ILE A 177 -7.25 -12.90 -8.12
CA ILE A 177 -7.64 -13.40 -9.44
C ILE A 177 -8.10 -14.87 -9.35
N ILE A 178 -7.44 -15.70 -8.54
CA ILE A 178 -7.87 -17.08 -8.27
C ILE A 178 -9.31 -17.09 -7.74
N LEU A 179 -9.62 -16.28 -6.74
CA LEU A 179 -10.96 -16.18 -6.16
C LEU A 179 -12.00 -15.76 -7.20
N ARG A 180 -11.66 -14.80 -8.07
CA ARG A 180 -12.52 -14.36 -9.17
C ARG A 180 -12.73 -15.44 -10.22
N LEU A 181 -11.69 -16.17 -10.61
CA LEU A 181 -11.79 -17.30 -11.55
C LEU A 181 -12.69 -18.41 -10.99
N LEU A 182 -12.52 -18.77 -9.72
CA LEU A 182 -13.36 -19.78 -9.06
C LEU A 182 -14.84 -19.37 -9.07
N GLU A 183 -15.16 -18.10 -8.81
CA GLU A 183 -16.54 -17.59 -8.95
C GLU A 183 -17.05 -17.70 -10.39
N ARG A 184 -16.25 -17.31 -11.39
CA ARG A 184 -16.66 -17.41 -12.80
C ARG A 184 -16.90 -18.86 -13.22
N PHE A 185 -16.02 -19.77 -12.82
CA PHE A 185 -16.21 -21.20 -13.08
C PHE A 185 -17.43 -21.77 -12.39
N ALA A 186 -17.67 -21.41 -11.13
CA ALA A 186 -18.87 -21.85 -10.41
C ALA A 186 -20.16 -21.45 -11.14
N LEU A 187 -20.22 -20.23 -11.67
CA LEU A 187 -21.36 -19.72 -12.44
C LEU A 187 -21.46 -20.38 -13.83
N GLY A 188 -20.35 -20.48 -14.56
CA GLY A 188 -20.32 -21.07 -15.90
C GLY A 188 -20.72 -22.54 -15.89
N LEU A 189 -20.09 -23.35 -15.04
CA LEU A 189 -20.39 -24.78 -14.89
C LEU A 189 -21.84 -25.03 -14.45
N ALA A 190 -22.39 -24.20 -13.56
CA ALA A 190 -23.77 -24.31 -13.14
C ALA A 190 -24.75 -24.00 -14.28
N SER A 191 -24.45 -23.00 -15.11
CA SER A 191 -25.31 -22.59 -16.24
C SER A 191 -25.42 -23.66 -17.33
N GLU A 192 -24.33 -24.38 -17.61
CA GLU A 192 -24.31 -25.47 -18.59
C GLU A 192 -24.63 -26.84 -17.99
N ASN A 193 -24.89 -26.93 -16.68
CA ASN A 193 -25.10 -28.17 -15.92
C ASN A 193 -23.96 -29.19 -16.11
N VAL A 194 -22.73 -28.69 -16.22
CA VAL A 194 -21.50 -29.48 -16.40
C VAL A 194 -20.88 -29.74 -15.03
N LYS A 195 -20.61 -31.02 -14.73
CA LYS A 195 -19.92 -31.42 -13.49
C LYS A 195 -18.47 -31.74 -13.80
N VAL A 196 -17.58 -30.84 -13.40
CA VAL A 196 -16.12 -30.98 -13.58
C VAL A 196 -15.44 -30.68 -12.25
N PRO A 197 -14.48 -31.52 -11.81
CA PRO A 197 -13.69 -31.22 -10.63
C PRO A 197 -12.72 -30.07 -10.92
N ILE A 198 -12.61 -29.16 -9.95
CA ILE A 198 -11.64 -28.07 -9.94
C ILE A 198 -10.58 -28.38 -8.90
N PHE A 199 -9.32 -28.20 -9.28
CA PHE A 199 -8.17 -28.49 -8.44
C PHE A 199 -7.34 -27.22 -8.28
N VAL A 200 -7.11 -26.80 -7.03
CA VAL A 200 -6.14 -25.75 -6.70
C VAL A 200 -4.86 -26.42 -6.20
N VAL A 201 -3.75 -26.17 -6.89
CA VAL A 201 -2.46 -26.80 -6.63
C VAL A 201 -1.49 -25.75 -6.07
N SER A 202 -1.19 -25.86 -4.77
CA SER A 202 -0.19 -25.06 -4.06
C SER A 202 0.20 -25.78 -2.77
N SER A 203 1.49 -25.72 -2.40
CA SER A 203 1.99 -26.30 -1.14
C SER A 203 1.32 -25.74 0.12
N VAL A 204 0.65 -24.59 -0.01
CA VAL A 204 -0.06 -23.87 1.07
C VAL A 204 -1.53 -23.61 0.69
N ALA A 205 -2.13 -24.44 -0.17
CA ALA A 205 -3.47 -24.19 -0.71
C ALA A 205 -4.56 -24.09 0.38
N GLU A 206 -4.50 -24.94 1.40
CA GLU A 206 -5.47 -24.91 2.51
C GLU A 206 -5.35 -23.63 3.32
N GLU A 207 -4.12 -23.23 3.65
CA GLU A 207 -3.82 -22.00 4.37
C GLU A 207 -4.24 -20.77 3.55
N LEU A 208 -3.92 -20.73 2.26
CA LEU A 208 -4.30 -19.64 1.36
C LEU A 208 -5.82 -19.44 1.34
N MET A 209 -6.60 -20.51 1.20
CA MET A 209 -8.07 -20.42 1.22
C MET A 209 -8.58 -19.95 2.58
N ALA A 210 -8.04 -20.49 3.67
CA ALA A 210 -8.42 -20.08 5.02
C ALA A 210 -8.13 -18.59 5.30
N PHE A 211 -6.99 -18.07 4.83
CA PHE A 211 -6.58 -16.67 5.03
C PHE A 211 -7.54 -15.66 4.42
N THR A 212 -8.22 -16.01 3.32
CA THR A 212 -9.16 -15.09 2.65
C THR A 212 -10.34 -14.68 3.54
N ASN A 213 -10.65 -15.48 4.57
CA ASN A 213 -11.73 -15.21 5.52
C ASN A 213 -11.29 -14.52 6.80
N ILE A 214 -9.99 -14.28 7.00
CA ILE A 214 -9.47 -13.77 8.28
C ILE A 214 -9.64 -12.25 8.39
N ILE A 215 -9.56 -11.53 7.28
CA ILE A 215 -9.54 -10.05 7.28
C ILE A 215 -10.48 -9.50 6.20
N PRO A 216 -11.80 -9.62 6.40
CA PRO A 216 -12.79 -9.13 5.43
C PRO A 216 -12.73 -7.61 5.24
N GLU A 217 -12.22 -6.85 6.23
CA GLU A 217 -12.06 -5.40 6.14
C GLU A 217 -11.07 -4.95 5.05
N TRP A 218 -10.28 -5.88 4.49
CA TRP A 218 -9.36 -5.62 3.37
C TRP A 218 -9.96 -5.94 2.00
N LEU A 219 -11.21 -6.38 1.95
CA LEU A 219 -11.93 -6.65 0.72
C LEU A 219 -12.65 -5.40 0.19
N CYS A 220 -13.11 -5.44 -1.06
CA CYS A 220 -13.95 -4.37 -1.61
C CYS A 220 -15.36 -4.37 -0.99
N GLU A 221 -16.06 -3.24 -1.09
CA GLU A 221 -17.39 -3.02 -0.47
C GLU A 221 -18.38 -4.14 -0.82
N ARG A 222 -18.41 -4.61 -2.07
CA ARG A 222 -19.27 -5.70 -2.52
C ARG A 222 -19.11 -6.98 -1.67
N TRP A 223 -17.89 -7.33 -1.29
CA TRP A 223 -17.62 -8.52 -0.47
C TRP A 223 -17.92 -8.26 1.00
N GLN A 224 -17.62 -7.06 1.50
CA GLN A 224 -17.98 -6.65 2.86
C GLN A 224 -19.50 -6.71 3.07
N ASP A 225 -20.28 -6.21 2.11
CA ASP A 225 -21.75 -6.24 2.14
C ASP A 225 -22.31 -7.67 2.18
N ARG A 226 -21.69 -8.60 1.45
CA ARG A 226 -22.06 -10.03 1.50
C ARG A 226 -21.85 -10.62 2.89
N LEU A 227 -20.71 -10.33 3.53
CA LEU A 227 -20.43 -10.76 4.89
C LEU A 227 -21.46 -10.18 5.87
N TYR A 228 -21.73 -8.88 5.79
CA TYR A 228 -22.72 -8.23 6.65
C TYR A 228 -24.13 -8.76 6.43
N SER A 229 -24.41 -9.29 5.23
CA SER A 229 -25.67 -9.97 4.88
C SER A 229 -25.71 -11.45 5.31
N GLY A 230 -24.67 -11.96 5.97
CA GLY A 230 -24.57 -13.36 6.41
C GLY A 230 -24.37 -14.36 5.26
N GLN A 231 -24.00 -13.89 4.06
CA GLN A 231 -23.67 -14.75 2.93
C GLN A 231 -22.20 -15.21 3.01
N PRO A 232 -21.86 -16.38 2.46
CA PRO A 232 -20.47 -16.78 2.32
C PRO A 232 -19.66 -15.72 1.57
N LEU A 233 -18.47 -15.41 2.09
CA LEU A 233 -17.58 -14.42 1.48
C LEU A 233 -17.16 -14.87 0.10
N PHE A 234 -16.80 -16.13 -0.11
CA PHE A 234 -16.32 -16.59 -1.40
C PHE A 234 -16.95 -17.93 -1.80
N TYR A 235 -17.08 -18.15 -3.11
CA TYR A 235 -17.66 -19.38 -3.66
C TYR A 235 -16.83 -20.64 -3.36
N HIS A 236 -15.51 -20.49 -3.16
CA HIS A 236 -14.61 -21.62 -2.94
C HIS A 236 -15.01 -22.45 -1.71
N GLU A 237 -15.55 -21.83 -0.65
CA GLU A 237 -16.00 -22.56 0.55
C GLU A 237 -17.12 -23.55 0.25
N GLU A 238 -18.14 -23.10 -0.48
CA GLU A 238 -19.27 -23.94 -0.87
C GLU A 238 -18.80 -25.01 -1.85
N MET A 239 -17.94 -24.65 -2.81
CA MET A 239 -17.39 -25.61 -3.76
C MET A 239 -16.56 -26.71 -3.09
N ILE A 240 -15.82 -26.41 -2.01
CA ILE A 240 -15.12 -27.42 -1.21
C ILE A 240 -16.12 -28.33 -0.51
N LYS A 241 -17.14 -27.76 0.16
CA LYS A 241 -18.18 -28.52 0.87
C LYS A 241 -18.96 -29.45 -0.07
N ASP A 242 -19.21 -28.99 -1.30
CA ASP A 242 -19.93 -29.75 -2.32
C ASP A 242 -19.06 -30.80 -3.04
N GLY A 243 -17.76 -30.89 -2.74
CA GLY A 243 -16.84 -31.77 -3.44
C GLY A 243 -16.63 -31.38 -4.91
N ARG A 244 -16.72 -30.09 -5.23
CA ARG A 244 -16.44 -29.53 -6.57
C ARG A 244 -15.03 -28.94 -6.66
N LEU A 245 -14.51 -28.42 -5.55
CA LEU A 245 -13.17 -27.86 -5.44
C LEU A 245 -12.31 -28.71 -4.52
N TYR A 246 -11.11 -29.06 -4.98
CA TYR A 246 -10.14 -29.88 -4.27
C TYR A 246 -8.82 -29.13 -4.14
N LEU A 247 -8.21 -29.19 -2.97
CA LEU A 247 -6.93 -28.53 -2.67
C LEU A 247 -5.82 -29.57 -2.62
N PHE A 248 -4.72 -29.33 -3.33
CA PHE A 248 -3.59 -30.25 -3.40
C PHE A 248 -2.25 -29.52 -3.21
N PRO A 249 -1.29 -30.13 -2.48
CA PRO A 249 0.03 -29.54 -2.29
C PRO A 249 0.92 -29.59 -3.54
N SER A 250 0.67 -30.55 -4.44
CA SER A 250 1.50 -30.78 -5.63
C SER A 250 0.71 -31.48 -6.74
N ILE A 251 1.10 -31.20 -7.99
CA ILE A 251 0.51 -31.77 -9.20
C ILE A 251 0.79 -33.27 -9.38
N HIS A 252 1.80 -33.80 -8.68
CA HIS A 252 2.20 -35.21 -8.75
C HIS A 252 1.33 -36.13 -7.88
N SER A 253 0.31 -35.58 -7.23
CA SER A 253 -0.65 -36.36 -6.43
C SER A 253 -1.33 -37.43 -7.31
N ARG A 254 -1.24 -38.71 -6.92
CA ARG A 254 -1.69 -39.88 -7.70
C ARG A 254 -3.17 -39.86 -8.15
N ASN A 255 -3.98 -38.97 -7.60
CA ASN A 255 -5.42 -38.83 -7.88
C ASN A 255 -5.76 -37.68 -8.83
N LEU A 256 -4.78 -36.99 -9.42
CA LEU A 256 -5.01 -35.79 -10.22
C LEU A 256 -5.34 -36.07 -11.70
N LEU A 257 -5.34 -37.35 -12.12
CA LEU A 257 -5.38 -37.79 -13.51
C LEU A 257 -6.81 -37.99 -14.06
N ASP A 258 -7.75 -37.14 -13.68
CA ASP A 258 -9.11 -37.19 -14.23
C ASP A 258 -9.19 -36.43 -15.57
N PRO A 259 -9.63 -37.06 -16.66
CA PRO A 259 -9.94 -36.36 -17.90
C PRO A 259 -11.12 -35.40 -17.67
N LYS A 260 -11.08 -34.22 -18.30
CA LYS A 260 -12.03 -33.11 -18.08
C LYS A 260 -11.93 -32.49 -16.69
N SER A 261 -10.78 -31.90 -16.41
CA SER A 261 -10.48 -31.25 -15.13
C SER A 261 -9.98 -29.83 -15.31
N LEU A 262 -10.23 -28.98 -14.31
CA LEU A 262 -9.72 -27.60 -14.23
C LEU A 262 -8.62 -27.54 -13.17
N PHE A 263 -7.41 -27.13 -13.56
CA PHE A 263 -6.27 -26.95 -12.68
C PHE A 263 -5.92 -25.47 -12.54
N VAL A 264 -5.98 -24.94 -11.32
CA VAL A 264 -5.48 -23.60 -10.98
C VAL A 264 -4.22 -23.79 -10.13
N MET A 265 -3.08 -23.39 -10.66
CA MET A 265 -1.77 -23.65 -10.05
C MET A 265 -1.08 -22.35 -9.68
N GLU A 266 -0.46 -22.29 -8.51
CA GLU A 266 0.29 -21.10 -8.08
C GLU A 266 1.47 -20.80 -9.03
N GLU A 267 1.65 -19.53 -9.41
CA GLU A 267 2.79 -19.09 -10.21
C GLU A 267 4.11 -19.26 -9.44
N GLY A 268 5.15 -19.74 -10.13
CA GLY A 268 6.42 -20.15 -9.51
C GLY A 268 6.58 -21.66 -9.38
N VAL A 269 5.49 -22.43 -9.50
CA VAL A 269 5.57 -23.85 -9.85
C VAL A 269 6.00 -23.93 -11.32
N ASP A 270 7.17 -24.51 -11.59
CA ASP A 270 7.66 -24.66 -12.97
C ASP A 270 6.69 -25.53 -13.75
N ALA A 271 5.85 -24.89 -14.58
CA ALA A 271 4.85 -25.55 -15.39
C ALA A 271 5.48 -26.60 -16.33
N ASN A 272 6.73 -26.42 -16.77
CA ASN A 272 7.41 -27.43 -17.56
C ASN A 272 7.77 -28.65 -16.72
N LEU A 273 8.30 -28.49 -15.51
CA LEU A 273 8.58 -29.60 -14.58
C LEU A 273 7.30 -30.28 -14.11
N ALA A 274 6.29 -29.50 -13.74
CA ALA A 274 4.95 -29.96 -13.37
C ALA A 274 4.34 -30.84 -14.47
N LEU A 275 4.58 -30.49 -15.74
CA LEU A 275 4.06 -31.21 -16.90
C LEU A 275 4.98 -32.33 -17.43
N LEU A 276 6.21 -32.47 -16.93
CA LEU A 276 7.15 -33.52 -17.37
C LEU A 276 6.55 -34.94 -17.31
N PRO A 277 5.85 -35.36 -16.24
CA PRO A 277 5.27 -36.70 -16.16
C PRO A 277 4.21 -36.99 -17.22
N PHE A 278 3.68 -35.95 -17.86
CA PHE A 278 2.56 -36.05 -18.78
C PHE A 278 2.99 -35.95 -20.26
N ARG A 279 4.29 -35.77 -20.55
CA ARG A 279 4.78 -35.66 -21.93
C ARG A 279 4.69 -37.01 -22.68
N PRO A 280 4.22 -37.03 -23.95
CA PRO A 280 3.80 -35.88 -24.76
C PRO A 280 2.38 -35.41 -24.44
N VAL A 281 2.20 -34.09 -24.22
CA VAL A 281 0.88 -33.43 -24.06
C VAL A 281 0.60 -32.58 -25.29
N ALA A 282 -0.57 -32.73 -25.91
CA ALA A 282 -1.08 -31.78 -26.90
C ALA A 282 -1.85 -30.66 -26.16
N MET A 283 -1.37 -29.42 -26.25
CA MET A 283 -1.97 -28.28 -25.55
C MET A 283 -2.20 -27.08 -26.46
N LYS A 284 -3.28 -26.34 -26.22
CA LYS A 284 -3.48 -24.98 -26.72
C LYS A 284 -3.08 -24.02 -25.61
N ALA A 285 -2.22 -23.06 -25.90
CA ALA A 285 -1.76 -22.09 -24.92
C ALA A 285 -2.40 -20.72 -25.19
N PHE A 286 -2.86 -20.07 -24.13
CA PHE A 286 -3.37 -18.71 -24.16
C PHE A 286 -2.59 -17.89 -23.13
N GLN A 287 -2.26 -16.65 -23.48
CA GLN A 287 -1.64 -15.69 -22.57
C GLN A 287 -2.65 -14.60 -22.25
N CYS A 288 -2.79 -14.28 -20.97
CA CYS A 288 -3.62 -13.19 -20.50
C CYS A 288 -2.86 -12.37 -19.46
N SER A 289 -2.78 -11.06 -19.65
CA SER A 289 -2.08 -10.15 -18.74
C SER A 289 -3.10 -9.41 -17.88
N PHE A 290 -3.11 -9.69 -16.58
CA PHE A 290 -3.93 -8.99 -15.59
C PHE A 290 -3.32 -7.64 -15.20
N LEU A 291 -4.10 -6.79 -14.54
CA LEU A 291 -3.61 -5.52 -14.03
C LEU A 291 -2.48 -5.79 -13.01
N SER A 292 -1.37 -5.07 -13.15
CA SER A 292 -0.16 -5.28 -12.35
C SER A 292 0.29 -4.04 -11.58
N GLY A 293 -0.39 -2.91 -11.76
CA GLY A 293 -0.07 -1.65 -11.11
C GLY A 293 -0.66 -0.44 -11.83
N LEU A 294 -0.08 0.72 -11.51
CA LEU A 294 -0.60 2.01 -11.94
C LEU A 294 -0.25 2.28 -13.41
N LYS A 295 -1.26 2.44 -14.27
CA LYS A 295 -1.06 2.89 -15.67
C LYS A 295 -0.53 4.32 -15.72
N ILE A 296 0.32 4.60 -16.70
CA ILE A 296 0.95 5.93 -16.87
C ILE A 296 -0.08 7.06 -17.02
N GLN A 297 -1.19 6.82 -17.73
CA GLN A 297 -2.26 7.80 -17.94
C GLN A 297 -2.95 8.19 -16.62
N LYS A 298 -3.26 7.20 -15.77
CA LYS A 298 -3.84 7.46 -14.44
C LYS A 298 -2.82 8.09 -13.50
N SER A 299 -1.54 7.76 -13.64
CA SER A 299 -0.49 8.40 -12.85
C SER A 299 -0.51 9.92 -12.99
N GLN A 300 -0.68 10.46 -14.21
CA GLN A 300 -0.76 11.91 -14.44
C GLN A 300 -1.90 12.57 -13.64
N HIS A 301 -3.08 11.95 -13.63
CA HIS A 301 -4.23 12.45 -12.88
C HIS A 301 -3.98 12.38 -11.37
N LEU A 302 -3.36 11.31 -10.89
CA LEU A 302 -2.96 11.17 -9.49
C LEU A 302 -1.99 12.28 -9.06
N LEU A 303 -1.00 12.61 -9.90
CA LEU A 303 -0.05 13.68 -9.59
C LEU A 303 -0.72 15.05 -9.53
N LYS A 304 -1.70 15.31 -10.40
CA LYS A 304 -2.50 16.55 -10.35
C LYS A 304 -3.24 16.69 -9.03
N ILE A 305 -3.75 15.59 -8.48
CA ILE A 305 -4.50 15.54 -7.21
C ILE A 305 -3.56 15.63 -6.00
N LEU A 306 -2.45 14.88 -6.00
CA LEU A 306 -1.55 14.81 -4.85
C LEU A 306 -0.63 16.02 -4.72
N GLN A 307 -0.30 16.68 -5.83
CA GLN A 307 0.56 17.87 -5.91
C GLN A 307 1.83 17.83 -5.05
N PRO A 308 2.63 16.75 -5.04
CA PRO A 308 3.85 16.75 -4.26
C PRO A 308 4.90 17.69 -4.87
N ARG A 309 5.92 18.01 -4.07
CA ARG A 309 7.02 18.88 -4.50
C ARG A 309 8.04 18.13 -5.36
N HIS A 310 8.12 16.81 -5.17
CA HIS A 310 9.12 15.95 -5.81
C HIS A 310 8.50 14.73 -6.50
N PHE A 311 8.96 14.43 -7.71
CA PHE A 311 8.42 13.37 -8.58
C PHE A 311 9.50 12.54 -9.28
N PRO A 312 9.21 11.30 -9.71
CA PRO A 312 10.18 10.49 -10.43
C PRO A 312 10.48 11.06 -11.83
N GLU A 313 11.75 11.03 -12.23
CA GLU A 313 12.22 11.54 -13.53
C GLU A 313 11.59 10.80 -14.73
N THR A 314 11.13 9.56 -14.56
CA THR A 314 10.43 8.78 -15.61
C THR A 314 9.14 9.42 -16.07
N LEU A 315 8.47 10.21 -15.22
CA LEU A 315 7.22 10.88 -15.57
C LEU A 315 7.44 12.23 -16.25
N ARG A 316 8.69 12.71 -16.32
CA ARG A 316 9.04 14.03 -16.88
C ARG A 316 8.58 14.21 -18.32
N GLN A 317 8.58 13.15 -19.12
CA GLN A 317 8.15 13.20 -20.53
C GLN A 317 6.63 13.12 -20.69
N HIS A 318 5.93 12.64 -19.67
CA HIS A 318 4.49 12.41 -19.69
C HIS A 318 3.72 13.50 -18.95
N ILE A 319 4.36 14.23 -18.04
CA ILE A 319 3.75 15.37 -17.36
C ILE A 319 4.00 16.61 -18.21
N SER A 320 2.97 17.09 -18.92
CA SER A 320 3.01 18.48 -19.43
C SER A 320 3.21 19.41 -18.23
N PRO A 321 4.05 20.47 -18.31
CA PRO A 321 4.32 21.35 -17.18
C PRO A 321 2.99 21.90 -16.65
N VAL A 322 2.54 21.33 -15.53
CA VAL A 322 1.34 21.75 -14.84
C VAL A 322 1.62 23.20 -14.43
N LYS A 323 0.88 24.15 -15.01
CA LYS A 323 0.97 25.59 -14.69
C LYS A 323 0.38 25.88 -13.31
N THR A 324 0.81 25.16 -12.28
CA THR A 324 0.58 25.51 -10.89
C THR A 324 1.89 26.09 -10.38
N SER A 325 1.84 27.34 -9.96
CA SER A 325 2.96 28.14 -9.47
C SER A 325 3.65 27.45 -8.29
N SER A 326 4.65 26.62 -8.55
CA SER A 326 5.65 26.12 -7.60
C SER A 326 6.79 25.43 -8.36
N TRP A 327 8.02 25.54 -7.87
CA TRP A 327 9.18 24.84 -8.40
C TRP A 327 9.03 23.32 -8.14
N PHE A 328 8.97 22.50 -9.20
CA PHE A 328 8.93 21.04 -9.07
C PHE A 328 10.33 20.46 -9.26
N ASP A 329 10.72 19.52 -8.40
CA ASP A 329 11.99 18.82 -8.51
C ASP A 329 11.77 17.34 -8.88
N TYR A 330 12.72 16.76 -9.61
CA TYR A 330 12.67 15.35 -10.02
C TYR A 330 13.70 14.53 -9.24
N TYR A 331 13.35 13.32 -8.83
CA TYR A 331 14.30 12.35 -8.31
C TYR A 331 14.64 11.28 -9.34
N SER A 332 15.89 10.83 -9.33
CA SER A 332 16.35 9.71 -10.15
C SER A 332 17.24 8.74 -9.38
N LYS A 333 17.37 7.55 -9.96
CA LYS A 333 18.13 6.44 -9.41
C LYS A 333 19.53 6.90 -9.00
N SER A 334 19.93 6.52 -7.78
CA SER A 334 21.25 6.81 -7.21
C SER A 334 21.57 8.30 -6.97
N LYS A 335 20.58 9.21 -7.00
CA LYS A 335 20.76 10.61 -6.56
C LYS A 335 20.18 10.83 -5.17
N THR A 336 20.91 11.58 -4.35
CA THR A 336 20.40 12.02 -3.04
C THR A 336 19.46 13.19 -3.26
N LEU A 337 18.20 13.04 -2.86
CA LEU A 337 17.21 14.11 -2.88
C LEU A 337 17.21 14.82 -1.52
N HIS A 338 17.45 16.13 -1.52
CA HIS A 338 17.35 16.93 -0.31
C HIS A 338 15.90 17.37 -0.10
N ILE A 339 15.21 16.75 0.85
CA ILE A 339 13.83 17.12 1.19
C ILE A 339 13.89 18.47 1.95
N PRO A 340 13.40 19.58 1.38
CA PRO A 340 13.40 20.86 2.06
C PRO A 340 12.49 20.78 3.30
N ASN A 341 12.87 21.45 4.39
CA ASN A 341 11.98 21.58 5.55
C ASN A 341 10.76 22.40 5.11
N THR A 342 9.60 21.75 4.98
CA THR A 342 8.42 22.32 4.32
C THR A 342 7.51 23.09 5.27
N LYS A 343 7.68 22.93 6.59
CA LYS A 343 6.94 23.65 7.62
C LYS A 343 7.64 24.95 7.97
N GLU A 344 7.26 26.03 7.30
CA GLU A 344 7.64 27.40 7.69
C GLU A 344 7.10 27.73 9.10
N ASP A 345 5.94 27.17 9.46
CA ASP A 345 5.36 27.19 10.80
C ASP A 345 5.46 25.79 11.43
N SER A 346 6.47 25.58 12.26
CA SER A 346 6.55 24.36 13.08
C SER A 346 5.57 24.48 14.25
N GLU A 347 4.51 23.66 14.23
CA GLU A 347 3.60 23.49 15.36
C GLU A 347 4.35 22.77 16.49
N ILE A 348 4.40 23.39 17.66
CA ILE A 348 5.10 22.89 18.84
C ILE A 348 4.06 22.69 19.94
N ASP A 349 3.96 21.45 20.44
CA ASP A 349 3.16 21.15 21.61
C ASP A 349 3.91 21.64 22.86
N ILE A 350 3.26 22.40 23.73
CA ILE A 350 3.87 22.90 24.97
C ILE A 350 3.28 22.10 26.13
N GLU A 351 4.12 21.41 26.91
CA GLU A 351 3.67 20.71 28.12
C GLU A 351 3.03 21.69 29.10
N VAL A 352 1.99 21.24 29.81
CA VAL A 352 1.12 22.07 30.64
C VAL A 352 1.92 22.86 31.69
N GLU A 353 2.90 22.22 32.32
CA GLU A 353 3.79 22.82 33.32
C GLU A 353 4.64 23.94 32.75
N LEU A 354 5.05 23.84 31.49
CA LEU A 354 5.80 24.88 30.80
C LEU A 354 4.84 25.98 30.30
N ALA A 355 3.66 25.61 29.80
CA ALA A 355 2.62 26.54 29.35
C ALA A 355 2.13 27.48 30.47
N ARG A 356 2.11 27.02 31.72
CA ARG A 356 1.78 27.86 32.91
C ARG A 356 2.72 29.05 33.12
N GLN A 357 3.92 29.02 32.55
CA GLN A 357 4.90 30.11 32.67
C GLN A 357 4.72 31.20 31.59
N LEU A 358 3.76 31.04 30.68
CA LEU A 358 3.55 31.98 29.59
C LEU A 358 3.04 33.33 30.11
N ASN A 359 3.86 34.36 29.96
CA ASN A 359 3.53 35.75 30.26
C ASN A 359 3.51 36.54 28.96
N TYR A 360 2.31 36.81 28.43
CA TYR A 360 2.15 37.47 27.14
C TYR A 360 2.29 39.00 27.24
N THR A 361 2.91 39.59 26.22
CA THR A 361 3.02 41.03 26.01
C THR A 361 2.49 41.35 24.61
N LYS A 362 1.63 42.38 24.50
CA LYS A 362 1.00 42.75 23.22
C LYS A 362 1.95 43.60 22.37
N LEU A 363 2.32 43.11 21.20
CA LEU A 363 3.19 43.83 20.27
C LEU A 363 2.36 44.80 19.42
N LYS A 364 2.52 46.10 19.67
CA LYS A 364 1.68 47.17 19.09
C LYS A 364 1.71 47.27 17.56
N GLN A 365 2.74 46.76 16.89
CA GLN A 365 2.91 46.88 15.44
C GLN A 365 2.25 45.77 14.61
N GLN A 366 1.82 44.66 15.21
CA GLN A 366 1.29 43.50 14.44
C GLN A 366 0.05 42.83 15.08
N ASP A 367 -0.53 43.42 16.13
CA ASP A 367 -1.63 42.84 16.91
C ASP A 367 -1.36 41.37 17.34
N MET A 368 -0.11 41.09 17.70
CA MET A 368 0.34 39.76 18.16
C MET A 368 0.67 39.77 19.65
N ASN A 369 0.28 38.71 20.34
CA ASN A 369 0.70 38.47 21.73
C ASN A 369 1.98 37.62 21.72
N ILE A 370 3.01 38.08 22.42
CA ILE A 370 4.31 37.41 22.48
C ILE A 370 4.64 37.06 23.92
N SER A 371 5.04 35.82 24.17
CA SER A 371 5.57 35.36 25.46
C SER A 371 6.93 34.71 25.26
N ARG A 372 7.81 34.84 26.24
CA ARG A 372 9.13 34.21 26.22
C ARG A 372 9.13 33.00 27.15
N LEU A 373 9.50 31.85 26.61
CA LEU A 373 9.50 30.58 27.31
C LEU A 373 10.88 29.95 27.23
N LYS A 374 11.35 29.32 28.32
CA LYS A 374 12.62 28.59 28.35
C LYS A 374 12.36 27.15 28.76
N GLY A 375 12.68 26.22 27.88
CA GLY A 375 12.51 24.79 28.08
C GLY A 375 13.45 23.99 27.18
N ALA A 376 13.32 22.67 27.19
CA ALA A 376 13.95 21.78 26.22
C ALA A 376 12.94 21.39 25.13
N LEU A 377 13.40 21.31 23.89
CA LEU A 377 12.63 20.83 22.75
C LEU A 377 12.98 19.36 22.51
N VAL A 378 11.98 18.48 22.52
CA VAL A 378 12.13 17.05 22.23
C VAL A 378 11.17 16.64 21.12
N VAL A 379 11.48 15.59 20.39
CA VAL A 379 10.52 14.97 19.47
C VAL A 379 9.83 13.84 20.21
N LYS A 380 8.50 13.89 20.28
CA LYS A 380 7.66 12.87 20.89
C LYS A 380 6.43 12.67 20.03
N ASP A 381 6.11 11.42 19.73
CA ASP A 381 4.97 11.03 18.91
C ASP A 381 4.93 11.79 17.56
N GLY A 382 6.11 11.91 16.92
CA GLY A 382 6.29 12.59 15.63
C GLY A 382 6.12 14.12 15.65
N ARG A 383 5.95 14.71 16.83
CA ARG A 383 5.76 16.15 17.03
C ARG A 383 6.88 16.75 17.86
N PHE A 384 7.14 18.03 17.63
CA PHE A 384 8.01 18.80 18.50
C PHE A 384 7.25 19.15 19.79
N VAL A 385 7.81 18.78 20.94
CA VAL A 385 7.24 19.03 22.26
C VAL A 385 8.23 19.84 23.10
N ALA A 386 7.78 20.93 23.68
CA ALA A 386 8.56 21.76 24.61
C ALA A 386 8.23 21.41 26.07
N ASN A 387 9.25 21.07 26.88
CA ASN A 387 9.12 20.73 28.29
C ASN A 387 10.11 21.52 29.19
N GLN A 388 9.98 21.41 30.52
CA GLN A 388 10.79 22.21 31.47
C GLN A 388 12.30 21.87 31.48
N GLY A 389 12.74 20.81 30.80
CA GLY A 389 14.13 20.36 30.77
C GLY A 389 14.60 19.77 32.11
N THR A 390 15.11 18.54 32.09
CA THR A 390 15.74 17.95 33.28
C THR A 390 17.13 18.57 33.46
N GLY A 391 17.27 19.48 34.42
CA GLY A 391 18.49 20.25 34.63
C GLY A 391 19.72 19.39 34.95
N LYS A 392 20.49 18.99 33.94
CA LYS A 392 21.92 18.74 34.09
C LYS A 392 22.66 20.05 33.76
N LYS A 393 23.11 20.74 34.81
CA LYS A 393 23.90 21.98 34.71
C LYS A 393 25.20 21.72 33.93
N GLY A 394 25.22 22.09 32.66
CA GLY A 394 26.46 22.30 31.89
C GLY A 394 27.14 23.59 32.35
N VAL A 395 28.47 23.54 32.41
CA VAL A 395 29.41 24.52 32.95
C VAL A 395 29.17 25.95 32.42
N GLN A 396 29.13 26.94 33.33
CA GLN A 396 29.14 28.36 32.98
C GLN A 396 30.51 28.75 32.41
N ASP A 397 30.57 29.12 31.14
CA ASP A 397 31.71 29.88 30.61
C ASP A 397 31.37 31.39 30.62
N ARG A 398 32.21 32.17 31.28
CA ARG A 398 32.05 33.61 31.48
C ARG A 398 32.70 34.35 30.32
N SER A 399 31.95 34.70 29.27
CA SER A 399 32.40 35.73 28.32
C SER A 399 31.28 36.15 27.35
N ARG A 400 30.64 37.32 27.58
CA ARG A 400 30.59 38.48 26.64
C ARG A 400 29.51 39.51 26.99
N LYS A 401 29.86 40.74 26.60
CA LYS A 401 29.28 42.05 26.93
C LYS A 401 27.93 42.33 26.25
N ALA A 402 27.22 43.29 26.81
CA ALA A 402 25.92 43.83 26.42
C ALA A 402 25.77 44.21 24.93
N GLY A 403 24.63 43.81 24.35
CA GLY A 403 24.10 44.31 23.07
C GLY A 403 22.99 43.43 22.48
N THR A 404 21.74 43.95 22.45
CA THR A 404 20.55 43.49 21.68
C THR A 404 19.81 42.22 22.15
N PRO A 405 18.46 42.23 22.34
CA PRO A 405 17.70 41.07 22.84
C PRO A 405 17.29 40.12 21.70
N GLY A 406 18.19 39.23 21.30
CA GLY A 406 17.87 38.01 20.54
C GLY A 406 18.12 36.78 21.42
N ILE A 407 17.25 35.77 21.37
CA ILE A 407 17.56 34.46 21.96
C ILE A 407 18.05 33.55 20.83
N GLU A 408 19.35 33.23 20.87
CA GLU A 408 19.96 32.16 20.09
C GLU A 408 19.73 30.82 20.82
N LEU A 409 19.27 29.81 20.10
CA LEU A 409 19.26 28.41 20.54
C LEU A 409 20.41 27.70 19.83
N GLU A 410 21.44 27.28 20.57
CA GLU A 410 22.48 26.39 20.06
C GLU A 410 21.99 24.93 20.08
N GLU A 411 21.83 24.34 18.90
CA GLU A 411 21.82 22.88 18.74
C GLU A 411 23.27 22.38 18.89
N LEU A 412 23.50 21.32 19.68
CA LEU A 412 24.78 20.59 19.72
C LEU A 412 24.99 19.90 18.37
N GLY A 413 25.41 20.68 17.37
CA GLY A 413 25.41 20.28 15.97
C GLY A 413 25.66 21.42 14.98
N GLY A 414 26.41 22.46 15.35
CA GLY A 414 27.21 23.27 14.42
C GLY A 414 26.52 23.95 13.22
N ARG A 415 25.21 24.26 13.27
CA ARG A 415 24.58 25.26 12.39
C ARG A 415 23.46 26.02 13.12
N SER A 416 23.59 27.35 13.15
CA SER A 416 22.60 28.28 13.69
C SER A 416 21.49 28.55 12.66
N TYR A 417 20.23 28.46 13.08
CA TYR A 417 19.06 28.87 12.28
C TYR A 417 18.28 29.95 13.05
N PRO A 418 17.68 30.94 12.36
CA PRO A 418 16.90 32.01 12.99
C PRO A 418 15.60 31.45 13.62
N CYS A 419 15.32 31.86 14.86
CA CYS A 419 14.16 31.44 15.65
C CYS A 419 12.83 32.00 15.09
N CYS A 420 11.82 31.13 14.99
CA CYS A 420 10.44 31.45 14.59
C CYS A 420 9.70 32.32 15.62
N PHE A 421 8.90 33.27 15.15
CA PHE A 421 7.81 33.87 15.91
C PHE A 421 6.59 32.95 15.80
N THR A 422 6.19 32.24 16.86
CA THR A 422 4.94 31.48 16.86
C THR A 422 3.76 32.38 17.21
N LYS A 423 2.76 32.44 16.32
CA LYS A 423 1.49 33.11 16.57
C LYS A 423 0.66 32.23 17.52
N LEU A 424 0.46 32.68 18.76
CA LEU A 424 -0.45 32.01 19.70
C LEU A 424 -1.90 32.32 19.33
N GLU A 425 -2.68 31.30 18.94
CA GLU A 425 -4.11 31.44 18.70
C GLU A 425 -4.89 31.75 19.99
N SER A 426 -6.00 32.47 19.85
CA SER A 426 -6.85 32.98 20.94
C SER A 426 -7.43 31.89 21.87
N ARG A 427 -7.54 30.64 21.41
CA ARG A 427 -8.06 29.51 22.19
C ARG A 427 -7.09 29.02 23.28
N VAL A 428 -5.77 29.10 23.05
CA VAL A 428 -4.75 28.73 24.04
C VAL A 428 -4.71 29.73 25.20
N LEU A 429 -4.99 31.01 24.89
CA LEU A 429 -5.07 32.09 25.88
C LEU A 429 -6.21 31.90 26.88
N ALA A 430 -7.36 31.37 26.45
CA ALA A 430 -8.49 31.07 27.33
C ALA A 430 -8.19 29.92 28.31
N ALA A 431 -7.46 28.90 27.87
CA ALA A 431 -7.08 27.76 28.71
C ALA A 431 -6.04 28.11 29.78
N SER A 432 -5.08 28.99 29.47
CA SER A 432 -4.10 29.53 30.44
C SER A 432 -4.75 30.40 31.52
N GLN A 433 -5.74 31.22 31.14
CA GLN A 433 -6.50 32.03 32.11
C GLN A 433 -7.38 31.16 33.02
N ALA A 434 -7.97 30.09 32.50
CA ALA A 434 -8.71 29.13 33.33
C ALA A 434 -7.82 28.34 34.30
N ALA A 435 -6.58 28.00 33.89
CA ALA A 435 -5.63 27.26 34.73
C ALA A 435 -4.90 28.11 35.79
N SER A 436 -4.96 29.44 35.70
CA SER A 436 -4.40 30.39 36.69
C SER A 436 -5.44 30.88 37.71
N GLN A 437 -6.71 30.55 37.52
CA GLN A 437 -7.82 30.85 38.44
C GLN A 437 -8.35 29.63 39.20
N GLY A 438 -7.65 28.48 39.13
CA GLY A 438 -7.98 27.24 39.84
C GLY A 438 -7.06 26.97 41.02
#